data_AF-A0AAD8RQG4-F1
#
_entry.id   AF-A0AAD8RQG4-F1
#
_cell.length_a   1.000
_cell.length_b   1.000
_cell.length_c   1.000
_cell.angle_alpha   90.00
_cell.angle_beta   90.00
_cell.angle_gamma   90.00
#
_symmetry.space_group_name_H-M   'P 1'
#
loop_
_entity.id
_entity.type
_entity.pdbx_description
1 polymer ?
#
loop_
_entity_poly.entity_id
_entity_poly.type
_entity_poly.pdbx_seq_one_letter_code
_entity_poly.pdbx_strand_id
1 'polypeptide(L)'
;MAPPTRNNSRAEANQMHIEHVKMTDTINILAMERKALRHQHAKKDYLIARLRVRIASLEQLIPIPNHAPRGKSTVTCYECGVTGHYSNKCPMKAANNAPRTGSNAVPMPKRTSQR
;
A
#
# COMPACT_ATOMS: atom_id res chain seq x y z
N MET A 1 -29.81 46.84 -37.80
CA MET A 1 -28.36 46.53 -37.81
C MET A 1 -28.02 45.69 -36.59
N ALA A 2 -27.66 44.41 -36.75
CA ALA A 2 -27.09 43.61 -35.67
C ALA A 2 -25.56 43.88 -35.58
N PRO A 3 -24.95 43.97 -34.38
CA PRO A 3 -23.52 44.24 -34.25
C PRO A 3 -22.68 43.05 -34.77
N PRO A 4 -21.47 43.30 -35.30
CA PRO A 4 -20.61 42.22 -35.78
C PRO A 4 -20.17 41.33 -34.61
N THR A 5 -20.36 40.02 -34.77
CA THR A 5 -19.93 39.03 -33.77
C THR A 5 -18.40 38.98 -33.72
N ARG A 6 -17.81 39.35 -32.58
CA ARG A 6 -16.36 39.20 -32.34
C ARG A 6 -16.00 37.73 -32.45
N ASN A 7 -15.00 37.42 -33.27
CA ASN A 7 -14.60 36.06 -33.59
C ASN A 7 -13.90 35.39 -32.38
N ASN A 8 -14.69 34.69 -31.55
CA ASN A 8 -14.28 34.18 -30.24
C ASN A 8 -13.33 32.96 -30.31
N SER A 9 -13.30 32.27 -31.44
CA SER A 9 -12.60 30.98 -31.60
C SER A 9 -11.09 31.08 -31.42
N ARG A 10 -10.46 32.20 -31.80
CA ARG A 10 -9.02 32.40 -31.60
C ARG A 10 -8.67 32.69 -30.14
N ALA A 11 -9.54 33.41 -29.44
CA ALA A 11 -9.37 33.67 -28.01
C ALA A 11 -9.53 32.37 -27.20
N GLU A 12 -10.54 31.56 -27.54
CA GLU A 12 -10.78 30.24 -26.96
C GLU A 12 -9.61 29.28 -27.21
N ALA A 13 -9.09 29.20 -28.45
CA ALA A 13 -7.93 28.36 -28.77
C ALA A 13 -6.67 28.78 -27.99
N ASN A 14 -6.42 30.08 -27.86
CA ASN A 14 -5.32 30.61 -27.04
C ASN A 14 -5.52 30.27 -25.57
N GLN A 15 -6.75 30.38 -25.05
CA GLN A 15 -7.07 30.03 -23.66
C GLN A 15 -6.83 28.53 -23.41
N MET A 16 -7.28 27.65 -24.31
CA MET A 16 -7.03 26.22 -24.20
C MET A 16 -5.53 25.89 -24.21
N HIS A 17 -4.75 26.57 -25.05
CA HIS A 17 -3.30 26.40 -25.08
C HIS A 17 -2.66 26.81 -23.75
N ILE A 18 -3.07 27.95 -23.18
CA ILE A 18 -2.59 28.41 -21.87
C ILE A 18 -2.92 27.38 -20.78
N GLU A 19 -4.14 26.84 -20.77
CA GLU A 19 -4.53 25.80 -19.80
C GLU A 19 -3.71 24.51 -19.97
N HIS A 20 -3.43 24.10 -21.21
CA HIS A 20 -2.61 22.92 -21.48
C HIS A 20 -1.16 23.11 -21.00
N VAL A 21 -0.57 24.31 -21.17
CA VAL A 21 0.76 24.63 -20.66
C VAL A 21 0.77 24.57 -19.13
N LYS A 22 -0.21 25.21 -18.47
CA LYS A 22 -0.35 25.13 -17.00
C LYS A 22 -0.45 23.69 -16.52
N MET A 23 -1.26 22.87 -17.19
CA MET A 23 -1.40 21.45 -16.86
C MET A 23 -0.05 20.71 -17.00
N THR A 24 0.71 20.99 -18.07
CA THR A 24 2.03 20.41 -18.27
C THR A 24 3.00 20.80 -17.14
N ASP A 25 2.98 22.06 -16.72
CA ASP A 25 3.81 22.54 -15.61
C ASP A 25 3.44 21.83 -14.30
N THR A 26 2.15 21.66 -14.02
CA THR A 26 1.71 20.91 -12.83
C THR A 26 2.18 19.46 -12.85
N ILE A 27 2.14 18.80 -14.01
CA ILE A 27 2.64 17.41 -14.16
C ILE A 27 4.14 17.36 -13.85
N ASN A 28 4.90 18.34 -14.36
CA ASN A 28 6.35 18.41 -14.13
C ASN A 28 6.68 18.66 -12.65
N ILE A 29 5.95 19.56 -11.99
CA ILE A 29 6.10 19.82 -10.54
C ILE A 29 5.83 18.54 -9.75
N LEU A 30 4.70 17.88 -9.98
CA LEU A 30 4.34 16.63 -9.30
C LEU A 30 5.37 15.52 -9.57
N ALA A 31 5.98 15.48 -10.75
CA ALA A 31 7.04 14.54 -11.08
C ALA A 31 8.32 14.80 -10.26
N MET A 32 8.69 16.08 -10.06
CA MET A 32 9.82 16.48 -9.23
C MET A 32 9.58 16.14 -7.76
N GLU A 33 8.40 16.46 -7.23
CA GLU A 33 8.00 16.10 -5.85
C GLU A 33 8.06 14.59 -5.63
N ARG A 34 7.54 13.80 -6.57
CA ARG A 34 7.62 12.33 -6.52
C ARG A 34 9.08 11.84 -6.48
N LYS A 35 9.98 12.48 -7.24
CA LYS A 35 11.42 12.16 -7.21
C LYS A 35 12.03 12.48 -5.84
N ALA A 36 11.70 13.63 -5.26
CA ALA A 36 12.16 14.01 -3.92
C ALA A 36 11.66 13.03 -2.84
N LEU A 37 10.39 12.64 -2.88
CA LEU A 37 9.81 11.64 -1.98
C LEU A 37 10.52 10.29 -2.08
N ARG A 38 10.82 9.81 -3.30
CA ARG A 38 11.60 8.57 -3.49
C ARG A 38 12.96 8.63 -2.80
N HIS A 39 13.66 9.77 -2.88
CA HIS A 39 14.95 9.93 -2.22
C HIS A 39 14.81 9.92 -0.68
N GLN A 40 13.78 10.60 -0.15
CA GLN A 40 13.48 10.55 1.28
C GLN A 40 13.17 9.13 1.76
N HIS A 41 12.39 8.37 0.99
CA HIS A 41 12.07 6.98 1.31
C HIS A 41 13.32 6.11 1.29
N ALA A 42 14.17 6.24 0.27
CA ALA A 42 15.45 5.50 0.21
C ALA A 42 16.32 5.74 1.45
N LYS A 43 16.39 6.99 1.95
CA LYS A 43 17.12 7.30 3.20
C LYS A 43 16.50 6.62 4.42
N LYS A 44 15.16 6.62 4.54
CA LYS A 44 14.44 5.94 5.62
C LYS A 44 14.61 4.43 5.54
N ASP A 45 14.53 3.86 4.33
CA ASP A 45 14.68 2.43 4.06
C ASP A 45 16.08 1.94 4.43
N TYR A 46 17.12 2.74 4.15
CA TYR A 46 18.48 2.45 4.60
C TYR A 46 18.57 2.38 6.13
N LEU A 47 17.97 3.34 6.84
CA LEU A 47 17.96 3.33 8.30
C LEU A 47 17.19 2.12 8.84
N ILE A 48 16.02 1.82 8.27
CA ILE A 48 15.23 0.63 8.64
C ILE A 48 16.04 -0.64 8.40
N ALA A 49 16.70 -0.79 7.26
CA ALA A 49 17.54 -1.94 6.94
C ALA A 49 18.70 -2.09 7.93
N ARG A 50 19.41 -0.99 8.22
CA ARG A 50 20.49 -0.96 9.20
C ARG A 50 20.02 -1.36 10.60
N LEU A 51 18.89 -0.83 11.04
CA LEU A 51 18.31 -1.17 12.34
C LEU A 51 17.88 -2.63 12.40
N ARG A 52 17.27 -3.17 11.32
CA ARG A 52 16.91 -4.60 11.23
C ARG A 52 18.12 -5.51 11.40
N VAL A 53 19.24 -5.20 10.73
CA VAL A 53 20.49 -5.97 10.92
C VAL A 53 20.96 -5.89 12.36
N ARG A 54 20.95 -4.68 12.97
CA ARG A 54 21.38 -4.52 14.35
C ARG A 54 20.50 -5.28 15.34
N ILE A 55 19.18 -5.22 15.17
CA ILE A 55 18.21 -5.96 15.99
C ILE A 55 18.49 -7.46 15.87
N ALA A 56 18.65 -8.00 14.66
CA ALA A 56 18.94 -9.42 14.46
C ALA A 56 20.25 -9.86 15.15
N SER A 57 21.29 -9.02 15.14
CA SER A 57 22.53 -9.31 15.89
C SER A 57 22.33 -9.28 17.40
N LEU A 58 21.49 -8.38 17.91
CA LEU A 58 21.19 -8.29 19.35
C LEU A 58 20.32 -9.46 19.82
N GLU A 59 19.39 -9.93 18.99
CA GLU A 59 18.57 -11.12 19.25
C GLU A 59 19.40 -12.40 19.42
N GLN A 60 20.60 -12.47 18.85
CA GLN A 60 21.52 -13.60 19.06
C GLN A 60 22.16 -13.61 20.46
N LEU A 61 22.28 -12.46 21.11
CA LEU A 61 22.95 -12.32 22.41
C LEU A 61 22.04 -12.65 23.59
N ILE A 62 20.73 -12.51 23.40
CA ILE A 62 19.71 -12.83 24.40
C ILE A 62 18.72 -13.74 23.70
N PRO A 63 18.77 -15.08 23.91
CA PRO A 63 17.76 -15.97 23.38
C PRO A 63 16.44 -15.61 24.08
N ILE A 64 15.62 -14.77 23.45
CA ILE A 64 14.26 -14.54 23.90
C ILE A 64 13.47 -15.78 23.44
N PRO A 65 12.94 -16.62 24.34
CA PRO A 65 12.28 -17.88 23.96
C PRO A 65 10.94 -17.70 23.20
N ASN A 66 10.66 -16.52 22.62
CA ASN A 66 9.34 -16.13 22.14
C ASN A 66 9.24 -15.82 20.64
N HIS A 67 9.96 -16.58 19.83
CA HIS A 67 9.49 -16.94 18.48
C HIS A 67 9.18 -18.43 18.35
N ALA A 68 9.03 -19.16 19.46
CA ALA A 68 8.18 -20.34 19.42
C ALA A 68 6.80 -19.86 18.94
N PRO A 69 6.18 -20.46 17.91
CA PRO A 69 4.79 -20.17 17.62
C PRO A 69 4.05 -20.41 18.93
N ARG A 70 3.57 -19.35 19.60
CA ARG A 70 2.76 -19.46 20.83
C ARG A 70 1.81 -20.61 20.58
N GLY A 71 2.05 -21.73 21.26
CA GLY A 71 1.41 -22.99 20.93
C GLY A 71 -0.07 -22.70 20.91
N LYS A 72 -0.70 -22.84 19.74
CA LYS A 72 -2.13 -22.50 19.59
C LYS A 72 -2.97 -23.37 20.53
N SER A 73 -2.37 -24.47 21.01
CA SER A 73 -2.85 -25.34 22.08
C SER A 73 -3.29 -24.63 23.37
N THR A 74 -2.71 -23.47 23.73
CA THR A 74 -3.12 -22.76 24.96
C THR A 74 -4.08 -21.60 24.73
N VAL A 75 -4.36 -21.22 23.47
CA VAL A 75 -5.37 -20.18 23.20
C VAL A 75 -6.76 -20.81 23.18
N THR A 76 -7.65 -20.26 24.01
CA THR A 76 -9.08 -20.54 23.99
C THR A 76 -9.80 -19.62 23.01
N CYS A 77 -10.60 -20.20 22.13
CA CYS A 77 -11.45 -19.45 21.22
C CYS A 77 -12.55 -18.72 22.00
N TYR A 78 -12.67 -17.41 21.82
CA TYR A 78 -13.70 -16.60 22.51
C TYR A 78 -15.12 -16.83 21.99
N GLU A 79 -15.27 -17.59 20.90
CA GLU A 79 -16.58 -17.84 20.28
C GLU A 79 -17.15 -19.20 20.63
N CYS A 80 -16.32 -20.24 20.63
CA CYS A 80 -16.76 -21.61 20.91
C CYS A 80 -16.20 -22.18 22.22
N GLY A 81 -15.30 -21.46 22.91
CA GLY A 81 -14.71 -21.88 24.18
C GLY A 81 -13.69 -23.02 24.08
N VAL A 82 -13.36 -23.50 22.87
CA VAL A 82 -12.41 -24.62 22.67
C VAL A 82 -10.99 -24.09 22.52
N THR A 83 -10.01 -24.78 23.11
CA THR A 83 -8.59 -24.44 22.99
C THR A 83 -8.00 -24.94 21.67
N GLY A 84 -6.88 -24.37 21.22
CA GLY A 84 -6.22 -24.80 19.98
C GLY A 84 -6.28 -23.78 18.84
N HIS A 85 -7.13 -22.76 18.93
CA HIS A 85 -7.31 -21.74 17.90
C HIS A 85 -7.85 -20.40 18.44
N TYR A 86 -7.60 -19.33 17.71
CA TYR A 86 -8.20 -18.01 17.95
C TYR A 86 -9.57 -17.93 17.25
N SER A 87 -10.47 -17.04 17.72
CA SER A 87 -11.80 -16.78 17.14
C SER A 87 -11.82 -16.61 15.62
N ASN A 88 -10.81 -15.95 15.04
CA ASN A 88 -10.69 -15.75 13.58
C ASN A 88 -10.47 -17.04 12.79
N LYS A 89 -10.11 -18.14 13.47
CA LYS A 89 -9.91 -19.48 12.90
C LYS A 89 -10.90 -20.48 13.50
N CYS A 90 -12.02 -20.00 14.05
CA CYS A 90 -13.05 -20.85 14.63
C CYS A 90 -13.70 -21.71 13.53
N PRO A 91 -13.62 -23.05 13.62
CA PRO A 91 -14.20 -23.94 12.61
C PRO A 91 -15.74 -23.85 12.59
N MET A 92 -16.38 -23.53 13.73
CA MET A 92 -17.82 -23.30 13.80
C MET A 92 -18.27 -22.05 13.02
N LYS A 93 -17.41 -21.02 12.92
CA LYS A 93 -17.71 -19.86 12.06
C LYS A 93 -17.49 -20.14 10.58
N ALA A 94 -16.49 -20.97 10.25
CA ALA A 94 -16.24 -21.38 8.88
C ALA A 94 -17.37 -22.26 8.32
N ALA A 95 -18.04 -23.06 9.16
CA ALA A 95 -19.18 -23.88 8.75
C ALA A 95 -20.47 -23.07 8.48
N ASN A 96 -20.66 -21.93 9.17
CA ASN A 96 -21.89 -21.14 9.09
C ASN A 96 -21.79 -19.84 8.28
N ASN A 97 -20.65 -19.57 7.64
CA ASN A 97 -20.53 -18.42 6.73
C ASN A 97 -19.77 -18.81 5.47
N ALA A 98 -20.45 -18.65 4.34
CA ALA A 98 -19.84 -18.49 3.01
C ALA A 98 -18.61 -17.58 3.11
N PRO A 99 -17.55 -17.82 2.31
CA PRO A 99 -16.32 -17.07 2.41
C PRO A 99 -16.59 -15.58 2.27
N ARG A 100 -16.49 -14.84 3.39
CA ARG A 100 -16.32 -13.39 3.35
C ARG A 100 -14.90 -13.16 2.85
N THR A 101 -14.75 -13.24 1.54
CA THR A 101 -13.62 -12.66 0.82
C THR A 101 -13.59 -11.20 1.26
N GLY A 102 -12.62 -10.83 2.09
CA GLY A 102 -12.25 -9.42 2.26
C GLY A 102 -11.81 -8.95 0.88
N SER A 103 -12.73 -8.33 0.15
CA SER A 103 -12.52 -7.78 -1.19
C SER A 103 -11.54 -6.61 -1.07
N ASN A 104 -10.25 -6.91 -1.10
CA ASN A 104 -9.16 -6.12 -1.66
C ASN A 104 -7.80 -6.85 -1.58
N ALA A 105 -7.80 -8.19 -1.66
CA ALA A 105 -6.59 -8.93 -2.03
C ALA A 105 -6.56 -9.04 -3.56
N VAL A 106 -5.99 -8.04 -4.24
CA VAL A 106 -5.66 -8.18 -5.67
C VAL A 106 -4.55 -9.24 -5.75
N PRO A 107 -4.77 -10.39 -6.42
CA PRO A 107 -3.71 -11.38 -6.59
C PRO A 107 -2.61 -10.78 -7.46
N MET A 108 -1.40 -10.66 -6.91
CA MET A 108 -0.24 -10.20 -7.67
C MET A 108 0.16 -11.30 -8.67
N PRO A 109 0.29 -11.01 -9.98
CA PRO A 109 0.71 -12.02 -10.93
C PRO A 109 2.16 -12.44 -10.63
N LYS A 110 2.39 -13.75 -10.52
CA LYS A 110 3.72 -14.33 -10.35
C LYS A 110 4.54 -13.97 -11.58
N ARG A 111 5.59 -13.15 -11.39
CA ARG A 111 6.53 -12.77 -12.45
C ARG A 111 7.33 -14.02 -12.83
N THR A 112 6.97 -14.67 -13.94
CA THR A 112 7.79 -15.72 -14.54
C THR A 112 9.09 -15.09 -15.05
N SER A 113 10.19 -15.44 -14.40
CA SER A 113 11.55 -15.15 -14.86
C SER A 113 11.80 -15.95 -16.13
N GLN A 114 11.60 -15.34 -17.29
CA GLN A 114 12.11 -15.89 -18.54
C GLN A 114 13.56 -15.44 -18.70
N ARG A 115 14.42 -16.43 -18.96
CA ARG A 115 15.84 -16.33 -19.26
C ARG A 115 16.05 -15.65 -20.61
#